data_AF-A0A8K0K1A8-F1
#
_entry.id   AF-A0A8K0K1A8-F1
#
_cell.length_a   1.000
_cell.length_b   1.000
_cell.length_c   1.000
_cell.angle_alpha   90.00
_cell.angle_beta   90.00
_cell.angle_gamma   90.00
#
_symmetry.space_group_name_H-M   'P 1'
#
loop_
_entity.id
_entity.type
_entity.pdbx_description
1 polymer ?
#
loop_
_entity_poly.entity_id
_entity_poly.type
_entity_poly.pdbx_seq_one_letter_code
_entity_poly.pdbx_strand_id
1 'polypeptide(L)'
;DVYPFKYIIPEASKKSSSPKSESKDKERNKWDEYCEALRDLKTTWLTKLEPTEQSSTLYEELKVSHPDHLAIHVARLQSLESEKERLKEKKDVNKKTEKVEGTKEAEKVKEGEKEIDEKAVGSSEKGHGDGEKESRDEQKQKKIISLLRQIVTVADAVIKAVNQPSLLAFYGMKVDNRPDAAKIKGQMDKQKWSLLESLVRKGCALSELYIMLQDNQGHNESDELFSVLADAQLSPSLDEIDALMRDVLKFAEATDSKVIQFSILHALVLGHHGRALRFMQRQQSEDRLTRELEEKCLNSYRMLGWSHSVRHFEQSAPVRYPVSYHPF
;
A
#
# COMPACT_ATOMS: atom_id res chain seq x y z
N ASP A 1 8.83 -13.06 63.82
CA ASP A 1 8.20 -13.80 62.69
C ASP A 1 9.24 -14.33 61.74
N VAL A 2 9.22 -15.64 61.52
CA VAL A 2 10.07 -16.33 60.53
C VAL A 2 9.13 -17.09 59.63
N TYR A 3 9.11 -16.73 58.34
CA TYR A 3 8.29 -17.39 57.34
C TYR A 3 9.14 -18.35 56.50
N PRO A 4 8.65 -19.58 56.22
CA PRO A 4 9.36 -20.53 55.38
C PRO A 4 9.36 -20.06 53.92
N PHE A 5 10.55 -19.75 53.40
CA PHE A 5 10.76 -19.41 52.00
C PHE A 5 11.11 -20.67 51.21
N LYS A 6 10.27 -21.05 50.24
CA LYS A 6 10.49 -22.22 49.39
C LYS A 6 11.12 -21.79 48.06
N TYR A 7 12.42 -22.03 47.92
CA TYR A 7 13.11 -21.85 46.65
C TYR A 7 12.98 -23.12 45.80
N ILE A 8 12.59 -22.97 44.53
CA ILE A 8 12.63 -24.06 43.54
C ILE A 8 13.77 -23.71 42.60
N ILE A 9 14.89 -24.44 42.70
CA ILE A 9 15.95 -24.39 41.69
C ILE A 9 15.46 -25.22 40.50
N PRO A 10 15.16 -24.66 39.33
CA PRO A 10 14.89 -25.48 38.16
C PRO A 10 16.19 -26.21 37.77
N GLU A 11 16.20 -27.54 37.87
CA GLU A 11 17.30 -28.35 37.31
C GLU A 11 17.40 -28.06 35.81
N ALA A 12 18.62 -27.82 35.32
CA ALA A 12 18.88 -27.71 33.89
C ALA A 12 18.40 -29.00 33.20
N SER A 13 17.69 -28.85 32.09
CA SER A 13 17.11 -29.96 31.34
C SER A 13 18.17 -31.00 31.00
N LYS A 14 18.08 -32.17 31.65
CA LYS A 14 18.85 -33.35 31.26
C LYS A 14 18.43 -33.72 29.84
N LYS A 15 19.37 -33.68 28.89
CA LYS A 15 19.18 -34.18 27.53
C LYS A 15 18.74 -35.64 27.60
N SER A 16 17.44 -35.90 27.47
CA SER A 16 16.93 -37.23 27.19
C SER A 16 17.24 -37.54 25.73
N SER A 17 18.20 -38.43 25.50
CA SER A 17 18.44 -39.05 24.20
C SER A 17 17.26 -39.95 23.85
N SER A 18 16.25 -39.38 23.18
CA SER A 18 15.24 -40.15 22.46
C SER A 18 15.81 -40.58 21.09
N PRO A 19 15.47 -41.79 20.61
CA PRO A 19 16.09 -42.38 19.42
C PRO A 19 15.76 -41.54 18.19
N LYS A 20 16.75 -41.38 17.30
CA LYS A 20 16.58 -40.78 15.97
C LYS A 20 15.42 -41.48 15.27
N SER A 21 14.28 -40.80 15.14
CA SER A 21 13.35 -41.09 14.06
C SER A 21 14.12 -40.79 12.78
N GLU A 22 14.39 -41.83 11.98
CA GLU A 22 14.93 -41.71 10.65
C GLU A 22 14.12 -40.67 9.87
N SER A 23 14.68 -39.46 9.75
CA SER A 23 14.31 -38.56 8.67
C SER A 23 14.64 -39.32 7.39
N LYS A 24 13.60 -39.68 6.64
CA LYS A 24 13.74 -39.99 5.22
C LYS A 24 14.31 -38.75 4.53
N ASP A 25 15.61 -38.57 4.60
CA ASP A 25 16.39 -37.92 3.55
C ASP A 25 16.38 -38.89 2.36
N LYS A 26 15.21 -39.04 1.73
CA LYS A 26 15.24 -39.25 0.29
C LYS A 26 15.68 -37.90 -0.24
N GLU A 27 16.91 -37.84 -0.74
CA GLU A 27 17.39 -36.74 -1.56
C GLU A 27 16.22 -36.20 -2.38
N ARG A 28 15.90 -34.91 -2.20
CA ARG A 28 14.92 -34.23 -3.04
C ARG A 28 15.21 -34.63 -4.48
N ASN A 29 14.22 -35.17 -5.17
CA ASN A 29 14.45 -35.61 -6.54
C ASN A 29 14.88 -34.36 -7.33
N LYS A 30 15.84 -34.48 -8.25
CA LYS A 30 16.24 -33.34 -9.11
C LYS A 30 15.04 -32.73 -9.84
N TRP A 31 14.03 -33.57 -10.09
CA TRP A 31 12.73 -33.14 -10.59
C TRP A 31 11.97 -32.20 -9.62
N ASP A 32 11.97 -32.50 -8.32
CA ASP A 32 11.32 -31.66 -7.31
C ASP A 32 12.05 -30.32 -7.16
N GLU A 33 13.39 -30.33 -7.19
CA GLU A 33 14.19 -29.10 -7.20
C GLU A 33 13.93 -28.27 -8.46
N TYR A 34 13.80 -28.92 -9.62
CA TYR A 34 13.40 -28.26 -10.87
C TYR A 34 12.00 -27.64 -10.76
N CYS A 35 11.01 -28.35 -10.19
CA CYS A 35 9.67 -27.82 -9.97
C CYS A 35 9.67 -26.62 -9.01
N GLU A 36 10.45 -26.67 -7.92
CA GLU A 36 10.60 -25.54 -7.00
C GLU A 36 11.27 -24.35 -7.67
N ALA A 37 12.32 -24.56 -8.45
CA ALA A 37 13.00 -23.50 -9.20
C ALA A 37 12.07 -22.86 -10.23
N LEU A 38 11.25 -23.66 -10.92
CA LEU A 38 10.26 -23.18 -11.88
C LEU A 38 9.15 -22.36 -11.20
N ARG A 39 8.65 -22.81 -10.04
CA ARG A 39 7.70 -22.06 -9.22
C ARG A 39 8.28 -20.71 -8.80
N ASP A 40 9.51 -20.70 -8.30
CA ASP A 40 10.16 -19.48 -7.80
C ASP A 40 10.45 -18.50 -8.95
N LEU A 41 10.82 -19.01 -10.13
CA LEU A 41 10.95 -18.23 -11.36
C LEU A 41 9.60 -17.61 -11.77
N LYS A 42 8.54 -18.41 -11.86
CA LYS A 42 7.19 -17.93 -12.19
C LYS A 42 6.71 -16.88 -11.18
N THR A 43 6.97 -17.09 -9.89
CA THR A 43 6.65 -16.14 -8.80
C THR A 43 7.42 -14.83 -8.94
N THR A 44 8.69 -14.90 -9.32
CA THR A 44 9.53 -13.71 -9.58
C THR A 44 9.05 -12.93 -10.80
N TRP A 45 8.54 -13.60 -11.84
CA TRP A 45 7.94 -12.91 -12.98
C TRP A 45 6.59 -12.29 -12.63
N LEU A 46 5.81 -12.92 -11.75
CA LEU A 46 4.51 -12.41 -11.33
C LEU A 46 4.59 -11.01 -10.69
N THR A 47 5.71 -10.65 -10.04
CA THR A 47 5.92 -9.30 -9.51
C THR A 47 6.18 -8.26 -10.59
N LYS A 48 6.70 -8.68 -11.75
CA LYS A 48 7.13 -7.80 -12.85
C LYS A 48 6.08 -7.64 -13.94
N LEU A 49 5.18 -8.62 -14.06
CA LEU A 49 4.12 -8.60 -15.06
C LEU A 49 3.03 -7.60 -14.66
N GLU A 50 2.57 -6.84 -15.65
CA GLU A 50 1.36 -6.02 -15.50
C GLU A 50 0.15 -6.93 -15.21
N PRO A 51 -0.87 -6.45 -14.47
CA PRO A 51 -2.07 -7.22 -14.16
C PRO A 51 -2.99 -7.37 -15.38
N THR A 52 -2.49 -8.06 -16.40
CA THR A 52 -3.20 -8.51 -17.59
C THR A 52 -3.84 -9.87 -17.31
N GLU A 53 -4.76 -10.31 -18.18
CA GLU A 53 -5.37 -11.65 -18.13
C GLU A 53 -4.31 -12.76 -17.97
N GLN A 54 -3.20 -12.68 -18.70
CA GLN A 54 -2.08 -13.64 -18.62
C GLN A 54 -1.41 -13.70 -17.24
N SER A 55 -1.31 -12.57 -16.55
CA SER A 55 -0.74 -12.52 -15.19
C SER A 55 -1.73 -13.15 -14.19
N SER A 56 -3.04 -12.94 -14.40
CA SER A 56 -4.09 -13.54 -13.59
C SER A 56 -4.19 -15.05 -13.79
N THR A 57 -4.07 -15.56 -15.03
CA THR A 57 -4.06 -17.00 -15.30
C THR A 57 -2.84 -17.66 -14.67
N LEU A 58 -1.65 -17.06 -14.81
CA LEU A 58 -0.43 -17.55 -14.17
C LEU A 58 -0.57 -17.63 -12.65
N TYR A 59 -1.21 -16.62 -12.04
CA TYR A 59 -1.46 -16.61 -10.61
C TYR A 59 -2.42 -17.74 -10.17
N GLU A 60 -3.52 -17.97 -10.88
CA GLU A 60 -4.44 -19.07 -10.56
C GLU A 60 -3.79 -20.45 -10.77
N GLU A 61 -2.98 -20.65 -11.81
CA GLU A 61 -2.18 -21.86 -12.00
C GLU A 61 -1.24 -22.12 -10.82
N LEU A 62 -0.51 -21.09 -10.38
CA LEU A 62 0.43 -21.18 -9.27
C LEU A 62 -0.29 -21.45 -7.93
N LYS A 63 -1.44 -20.84 -7.74
CA LYS A 63 -2.28 -21.02 -6.55
C LYS A 63 -2.84 -22.45 -6.45
N VAL A 64 -3.26 -23.04 -7.56
CA VAL A 64 -3.75 -24.43 -7.59
C VAL A 64 -2.61 -25.43 -7.42
N SER A 65 -1.46 -25.18 -8.05
CA SER A 65 -0.30 -26.08 -7.97
C SER A 65 0.43 -26.02 -6.64
N HIS A 66 0.43 -24.87 -5.94
CA HIS A 66 1.15 -24.68 -4.68
C HIS A 66 0.36 -23.85 -3.64
N PRO A 67 -0.71 -24.41 -3.04
CA PRO A 67 -1.59 -23.68 -2.13
C PRO A 67 -0.89 -23.10 -0.87
N ASP A 68 0.10 -23.81 -0.33
CA ASP A 68 0.79 -23.41 0.90
C ASP A 68 1.88 -22.35 0.66
N HIS A 69 2.16 -21.99 -0.60
CA HIS A 69 3.27 -21.12 -0.94
C HIS A 69 2.85 -19.64 -0.96
N LEU A 70 2.85 -19.03 0.23
CA LEU A 70 2.45 -17.63 0.46
C LEU A 70 3.17 -16.59 -0.42
N ALA A 71 4.38 -16.88 -0.89
CA ALA A 71 5.16 -15.97 -1.72
C ALA A 71 4.47 -15.64 -3.05
N ILE A 72 3.63 -16.55 -3.57
CA ILE A 72 2.83 -16.30 -4.80
C ILE A 72 1.83 -15.17 -4.56
N HIS A 73 1.12 -15.20 -3.44
CA HIS A 73 0.16 -14.17 -3.07
C HIS A 73 0.85 -12.83 -2.81
N VAL A 74 1.98 -12.84 -2.09
CA VAL A 74 2.78 -11.62 -1.86
C VAL A 74 3.28 -11.04 -3.18
N ALA A 75 3.72 -11.87 -4.12
CA ALA A 75 4.15 -11.43 -5.43
C ALA A 75 3.00 -10.79 -6.24
N ARG A 76 1.80 -11.39 -6.17
CA ARG A 76 0.59 -10.83 -6.81
C ARG A 76 0.19 -9.49 -6.19
N LEU A 77 0.29 -9.35 -4.87
CA LEU A 77 0.04 -8.07 -4.19
C LEU A 77 1.01 -7.00 -4.69
N GLN A 78 2.30 -7.32 -4.81
CA GLN A 78 3.32 -6.40 -5.31
C GLN A 78 3.03 -5.87 -6.72
N SER A 79 2.62 -6.74 -7.65
CA SER A 79 2.30 -6.30 -9.02
C SER A 79 1.04 -5.45 -9.08
N LEU A 80 -0.02 -5.80 -8.33
CA LEU A 80 -1.25 -5.01 -8.26
C LEU A 80 -1.01 -3.59 -7.71
N GLU A 81 -0.17 -3.46 -6.68
CA GLU A 81 0.19 -2.17 -6.10
C GLU A 81 1.05 -1.33 -7.05
N SER A 82 2.01 -1.96 -7.74
CA SER A 82 2.87 -1.28 -8.71
C SER A 82 2.04 -0.67 -9.85
N GLU A 83 1.06 -1.40 -10.36
CA GLU A 83 0.15 -0.87 -11.39
C GLU A 83 -0.79 0.21 -10.84
N LYS A 84 -1.28 0.06 -9.60
CA LYS A 84 -2.09 1.11 -8.94
C LYS A 84 -1.32 2.42 -8.84
N GLU A 85 -0.08 2.39 -8.36
CA GLU A 85 0.76 3.59 -8.22
C GLU A 85 1.11 4.19 -9.59
N ARG A 86 1.41 3.37 -10.61
CA ARG A 86 1.61 3.84 -11.98
C ARG A 86 0.38 4.56 -12.55
N LEU A 87 -0.83 4.09 -12.23
CA LEU A 87 -2.05 4.79 -12.60
C LEU A 87 -2.16 6.13 -11.85
N LYS A 88 -1.83 6.20 -10.55
CA LYS A 88 -1.84 7.46 -9.79
C LYS A 88 -0.84 8.48 -10.34
N GLU A 89 0.42 8.10 -10.58
CA GLU A 89 1.46 9.00 -11.09
C GLU A 89 1.08 9.65 -12.43
N LYS A 90 0.44 8.91 -13.34
CA LYS A 90 -0.07 9.47 -14.60
C LYS A 90 -1.07 10.61 -14.38
N LYS A 91 -1.79 10.65 -13.25
CA LYS A 91 -2.69 11.75 -12.89
C LYS A 91 -1.90 13.02 -12.58
N ASP A 92 -0.83 12.87 -11.82
CA ASP A 92 -0.01 14.00 -11.37
C ASP A 92 0.81 14.60 -12.50
N VAL A 93 1.28 13.79 -13.46
CA VAL A 93 1.94 14.29 -14.67
C VAL A 93 0.98 15.12 -15.53
N ASN A 94 -0.24 14.62 -15.78
CA ASN A 94 -1.25 15.36 -16.54
C ASN A 94 -1.67 16.67 -15.85
N LYS A 95 -1.82 16.64 -14.52
CA LYS A 95 -2.13 17.84 -13.73
C LYS A 95 -0.97 18.85 -13.73
N LYS A 96 0.29 18.38 -13.79
CA LYS A 96 1.48 19.22 -13.90
C LYS A 96 1.62 19.88 -15.27
N THR A 97 1.32 19.18 -16.38
CA THR A 97 1.35 19.77 -17.73
C THR A 97 0.28 20.83 -17.91
N GLU A 98 -0.94 20.60 -17.40
CA GLU A 98 -2.04 21.56 -17.47
C GLU A 98 -1.76 22.86 -16.68
N LYS A 99 -1.09 22.75 -15.51
CA LYS A 99 -0.72 23.92 -14.70
C LYS A 99 0.36 24.79 -15.35
N VAL A 100 1.15 24.22 -16.26
CA VAL A 100 2.19 24.94 -17.04
C VAL A 100 1.58 25.59 -18.28
N GLU A 101 0.60 24.96 -18.93
CA GLU A 101 -0.11 25.52 -20.08
C GLU A 101 -1.03 26.68 -19.70
N GLY A 102 -1.76 26.58 -18.57
CA GLY A 102 -2.56 27.69 -18.04
C GLY A 102 -1.74 28.93 -17.67
N THR A 103 -0.46 28.78 -17.29
CA THR A 103 0.45 29.90 -17.09
C THR A 103 0.98 30.51 -18.39
N LYS A 104 1.10 29.73 -19.47
CA LYS A 104 1.53 30.23 -20.79
C LYS A 104 0.40 30.96 -21.52
N GLU A 105 -0.85 30.57 -21.33
CA GLU A 105 -2.01 31.31 -21.86
C GLU A 105 -2.23 32.64 -21.12
N ALA A 106 -1.94 32.71 -19.81
CA ALA A 106 -2.00 33.96 -19.05
C ALA A 106 -0.90 34.97 -19.43
N GLU A 107 0.21 34.52 -20.02
CA GLU A 107 1.31 35.38 -20.47
C GLU A 107 1.10 35.92 -21.90
N LYS A 108 0.24 35.29 -22.70
CA LYS A 108 -0.08 35.73 -24.07
C LYS A 108 -1.22 36.75 -24.18
N VAL A 109 -1.95 37.01 -23.08
CA VAL A 109 -3.08 37.97 -23.05
C VAL A 109 -2.66 39.38 -22.60
N LYS A 110 -1.37 39.62 -22.31
CA LYS A 110 -0.88 40.94 -21.84
C LYS A 110 -0.14 41.81 -22.88
N GLU A 111 -0.02 41.37 -24.13
CA GLU A 111 0.52 42.21 -25.20
C GLU A 111 -0.43 42.22 -26.40
N GLY A 112 -1.29 43.23 -26.48
CA GLY A 112 -2.13 43.44 -27.68
C GLY A 112 -3.41 44.23 -27.47
N GLU A 113 -3.38 45.37 -26.75
CA GLU A 113 -4.43 46.38 -26.93
C GLU A 113 -4.06 47.28 -28.12
N LYS A 114 -4.77 47.14 -29.24
CA LYS A 114 -5.33 48.27 -30.01
C LYS A 114 -6.22 47.84 -31.17
N GLU A 115 -7.36 48.54 -31.20
CA GLU A 115 -8.23 48.90 -32.33
C GLU A 115 -9.19 47.89 -32.96
N ILE A 116 -10.37 48.47 -33.25
CA ILE A 116 -11.67 47.91 -33.58
C ILE A 116 -11.79 47.89 -35.11
N ASP A 117 -12.28 46.81 -35.73
CA ASP A 117 -13.38 46.93 -36.71
C ASP A 117 -14.01 45.59 -37.14
N GLU A 118 -15.21 45.76 -37.69
CA GLU A 118 -16.32 44.85 -38.03
C GLU A 118 -16.11 43.40 -38.52
N LYS A 119 -17.14 42.60 -38.19
CA LYS A 119 -17.76 41.45 -38.92
C LYS A 119 -16.91 40.21 -39.19
N ALA A 120 -17.19 39.17 -38.41
CA ALA A 120 -17.34 37.81 -38.93
C ALA A 120 -18.31 37.01 -38.05
N VAL A 121 -19.44 36.61 -38.62
CA VAL A 121 -20.27 35.52 -38.08
C VAL A 121 -19.46 34.24 -38.28
N GLY A 122 -18.84 33.77 -37.21
CA GLY A 122 -18.14 32.50 -37.14
C GLY A 122 -18.63 31.74 -35.92
N SER A 123 -19.38 30.67 -36.17
CA SER A 123 -19.89 29.75 -35.17
C SER A 123 -18.75 29.22 -34.30
N SER A 124 -18.76 29.60 -33.02
CA SER A 124 -17.84 29.08 -32.02
C SER A 124 -18.28 27.66 -31.64
N GLU A 125 -17.70 26.64 -32.25
CA GLU A 125 -17.60 25.30 -31.66
C GLU A 125 -16.69 25.38 -30.42
N LYS A 126 -17.29 25.70 -29.28
CA LYS A 126 -16.74 25.38 -27.96
C LYS A 126 -17.56 24.24 -27.40
N GLY A 127 -16.99 23.04 -27.35
CA GLY A 127 -17.65 21.91 -26.67
C GLY A 127 -17.21 20.51 -27.07
N HIS A 128 -15.92 20.26 -27.35
CA HIS A 128 -15.44 18.91 -27.70
C HIS A 128 -14.30 18.38 -26.82
N GLY A 129 -13.81 19.13 -25.83
CA GLY A 129 -12.68 18.73 -24.98
C GLY A 129 -13.05 18.16 -23.60
N ASP A 130 -14.15 18.62 -23.00
CA ASP A 130 -14.47 18.28 -21.60
C ASP A 130 -15.06 16.86 -21.45
N GLY A 131 -15.93 16.44 -22.39
CA GLY A 131 -16.58 15.11 -22.32
C GLY A 131 -15.64 13.91 -22.55
N GLU A 132 -14.60 14.07 -23.37
CA GLU A 132 -13.60 13.01 -23.58
C GLU A 132 -12.66 12.85 -22.37
N LYS A 133 -12.41 13.95 -21.64
CA LYS A 133 -11.53 13.96 -20.46
C LYS A 133 -12.23 13.34 -19.26
N GLU A 134 -13.50 13.66 -19.05
CA GLU A 134 -14.35 13.11 -17.98
C GLU A 134 -14.50 11.58 -18.14
N SER A 135 -14.80 11.11 -19.35
CA SER A 135 -14.83 9.68 -19.72
C SER A 135 -13.53 8.92 -19.41
N ARG A 136 -12.37 9.55 -19.66
CA ARG A 136 -11.06 8.92 -19.42
C ARG A 136 -10.72 8.83 -17.93
N ASP A 137 -11.08 9.84 -17.14
CA ASP A 137 -10.83 9.87 -15.71
C ASP A 137 -11.75 8.90 -14.95
N GLU A 138 -13.02 8.77 -15.37
CA GLU A 138 -13.94 7.73 -14.88
C GLU A 138 -13.40 6.32 -15.14
N GLN A 139 -12.96 6.04 -16.37
CA GLN A 139 -12.47 4.71 -16.72
C GLN A 139 -11.19 4.33 -15.95
N LYS A 140 -10.36 5.33 -15.63
CA LYS A 140 -9.19 5.16 -14.78
C LYS A 140 -9.57 4.90 -13.32
N GLN A 141 -10.53 5.65 -12.78
CA GLN A 141 -11.04 5.45 -11.43
C GLN A 141 -11.61 4.03 -11.28
N LYS A 142 -12.40 3.55 -12.25
CA LYS A 142 -12.93 2.17 -12.30
C LYS A 142 -11.81 1.12 -12.27
N LYS A 143 -10.69 1.35 -12.99
CA LYS A 143 -9.52 0.47 -12.93
C LYS A 143 -8.87 0.45 -11.55
N ILE A 144 -8.72 1.60 -10.90
CA ILE A 144 -8.15 1.69 -9.55
C ILE A 144 -9.02 0.92 -8.55
N ILE A 145 -10.34 1.09 -8.61
CA ILE A 145 -11.29 0.37 -7.75
C ILE A 145 -11.16 -1.15 -7.94
N SER A 146 -11.07 -1.60 -9.20
CA SER A 146 -10.86 -3.02 -9.52
C SER A 146 -9.56 -3.56 -8.92
N LEU A 147 -8.45 -2.81 -9.01
CA LEU A 147 -7.16 -3.20 -8.43
C LEU A 147 -7.23 -3.26 -6.90
N LEU A 148 -7.84 -2.27 -6.24
CA LEU A 148 -8.01 -2.23 -4.79
C LEU A 148 -8.81 -3.44 -4.29
N ARG A 149 -9.89 -3.81 -4.99
CA ARG A 149 -10.66 -5.02 -4.69
C ARG A 149 -9.82 -6.29 -4.80
N GLN A 150 -9.04 -6.42 -5.88
CA GLN A 150 -8.15 -7.57 -6.04
C GLN A 150 -7.09 -7.65 -4.92
N ILE A 151 -6.53 -6.50 -4.50
CA ILE A 151 -5.58 -6.43 -3.39
C ILE A 151 -6.22 -6.98 -2.11
N VAL A 152 -7.45 -6.56 -1.77
CA VAL A 152 -8.16 -7.05 -0.60
C VAL A 152 -8.37 -8.57 -0.68
N THR A 153 -8.87 -9.08 -1.81
CA THR A 153 -9.12 -10.52 -2.00
C THR A 153 -7.84 -11.36 -1.84
N VAL A 154 -6.74 -10.92 -2.44
CA VAL A 154 -5.46 -11.66 -2.35
C VAL A 154 -4.88 -11.58 -0.93
N ALA A 155 -4.97 -10.42 -0.27
CA ALA A 155 -4.51 -10.26 1.11
C ALA A 155 -5.31 -11.14 2.08
N ASP A 156 -6.63 -11.23 1.90
CA ASP A 156 -7.48 -12.11 2.72
C ASP A 156 -7.12 -13.59 2.57
N ALA A 157 -6.68 -14.03 1.39
CA ALA A 157 -6.19 -15.39 1.19
C ALA A 157 -4.95 -15.68 2.06
N VAL A 158 -4.00 -14.74 2.12
CA VAL A 158 -2.81 -14.87 2.97
C VAL A 158 -3.16 -14.83 4.45
N ILE A 159 -4.00 -13.88 4.86
CA ILE A 159 -4.41 -13.71 6.26
C ILE A 159 -5.11 -14.97 6.79
N LYS A 160 -5.95 -15.61 5.94
CA LYS A 160 -6.63 -16.88 6.27
C LYS A 160 -5.68 -18.08 6.30
N ALA A 161 -4.67 -18.10 5.44
CA ALA A 161 -3.71 -19.20 5.36
C ALA A 161 -2.70 -19.21 6.53
N VAL A 162 -2.38 -18.05 7.12
CA VAL A 162 -1.39 -17.96 8.20
C VAL A 162 -2.01 -18.23 9.57
N ASN A 163 -1.43 -19.17 10.32
CA ASN A 163 -1.81 -19.42 11.71
C ASN A 163 -1.22 -18.35 12.65
N GLN A 164 -1.97 -17.26 12.85
CA GLN A 164 -1.55 -16.13 13.68
C GLN A 164 -1.31 -16.49 15.17
N PRO A 165 -2.16 -17.29 15.85
CA PRO A 165 -1.91 -17.69 17.23
C PRO A 165 -0.58 -18.43 17.40
N SER A 166 -0.26 -19.34 16.49
CA SER A 166 1.02 -20.07 16.49
C SER A 166 2.20 -19.10 16.32
N LEU A 167 2.07 -18.13 15.41
CA LEU A 167 3.11 -17.14 15.15
C LEU A 167 3.35 -16.23 16.36
N LEU A 168 2.28 -15.75 17.00
CA LEU A 168 2.38 -14.91 18.21
C LEU A 168 2.96 -15.69 19.39
N ALA A 169 2.55 -16.96 19.56
CA ALA A 169 3.14 -17.84 20.57
C ALA A 169 4.64 -18.05 20.31
N PHE A 170 5.05 -18.17 19.05
CA PHE A 170 6.45 -18.24 18.66
C PHE A 170 7.23 -16.99 19.09
N TYR A 171 6.74 -15.77 18.81
CA TYR A 171 7.45 -14.56 19.25
C TYR A 171 7.30 -14.24 20.75
N GLY A 172 6.36 -14.88 21.44
CA GLY A 172 6.22 -14.78 22.89
C GLY A 172 7.18 -15.67 23.68
N MET A 173 7.84 -16.65 23.04
CA MET A 173 8.80 -17.52 23.74
C MET A 173 10.15 -16.82 23.92
N LYS A 174 10.77 -16.97 25.10
CA LYS A 174 12.04 -16.31 25.41
C LYS A 174 13.24 -16.94 24.69
N VAL A 175 13.28 -18.26 24.59
CA VAL A 175 14.36 -19.02 23.93
C VAL A 175 13.76 -20.29 23.34
N ASP A 176 14.06 -20.55 22.07
CA ASP A 176 13.80 -21.85 21.43
C ASP A 176 15.03 -22.75 21.58
N ASN A 177 14.91 -23.80 22.38
CA ASN A 177 16.00 -24.74 22.68
C ASN A 177 16.08 -25.91 21.68
N ARG A 178 15.25 -25.93 20.64
CA ARG A 178 15.26 -27.00 19.63
C ARG A 178 16.54 -26.93 18.78
N PRO A 179 17.07 -28.08 18.32
CA PRO A 179 18.30 -28.12 17.52
C PRO A 179 18.16 -27.43 16.15
N ASP A 180 16.93 -27.34 15.64
CA ASP A 180 16.56 -26.71 14.36
C ASP A 180 15.97 -25.29 14.52
N ALA A 181 16.12 -24.68 15.71
CA ALA A 181 15.56 -23.36 16.05
C ALA A 181 15.85 -22.27 15.01
N ALA A 182 17.06 -22.23 14.43
CA ALA A 182 17.41 -21.26 13.40
C ALA A 182 16.56 -21.42 12.12
N LYS A 183 16.29 -22.67 11.70
CA LYS A 183 15.46 -22.98 10.53
C LYS A 183 13.99 -22.67 10.79
N ILE A 184 13.49 -23.04 11.98
CA ILE A 184 12.13 -22.71 12.42
C ILE A 184 11.93 -21.20 12.44
N LYS A 185 12.87 -20.45 13.05
CA LYS A 185 12.83 -18.99 13.08
C LYS A 185 12.77 -18.39 11.69
N GLY A 186 13.63 -18.85 10.77
CA GLY A 186 13.60 -18.38 9.38
C GLY A 186 12.27 -18.63 8.68
N GLN A 187 11.60 -19.75 8.96
CA GLN A 187 10.26 -20.04 8.43
C GLN A 187 9.18 -19.14 9.06
N MET A 188 9.22 -18.96 10.38
CA MET A 188 8.27 -18.10 11.09
C MET A 188 8.43 -16.63 10.70
N ASP A 189 9.66 -16.15 10.52
CA ASP A 189 9.95 -14.79 10.02
C ASP A 189 9.33 -14.60 8.63
N LYS A 190 9.48 -15.58 7.72
CA LYS A 190 8.84 -15.51 6.39
C LYS A 190 7.32 -15.41 6.49
N GLN A 191 6.68 -16.25 7.32
CA GLN A 191 5.23 -16.18 7.53
C GLN A 191 4.79 -14.85 8.15
N LYS A 192 5.53 -14.34 9.13
CA LYS A 192 5.30 -13.03 9.74
C LYS A 192 5.33 -11.92 8.70
N TRP A 193 6.36 -11.87 7.86
CA TRP A 193 6.48 -10.81 6.88
C TRP A 193 5.43 -10.91 5.78
N SER A 194 5.09 -12.12 5.32
CA SER A 194 3.98 -12.31 4.37
C SER A 194 2.63 -11.86 4.94
N LEU A 195 2.37 -12.17 6.22
CA LEU A 195 1.17 -11.75 6.93
C LEU A 195 1.13 -10.22 7.10
N LEU A 196 2.23 -9.64 7.58
CA LEU A 196 2.33 -8.19 7.81
C LEU A 196 2.11 -7.41 6.51
N GLU A 197 2.77 -7.82 5.43
CA GLU A 197 2.62 -7.21 4.11
C GLU A 197 1.15 -7.26 3.65
N SER A 198 0.47 -8.39 3.87
CA SER A 198 -0.92 -8.57 3.47
C SER A 198 -1.87 -7.72 4.30
N LEU A 199 -1.68 -7.64 5.62
CA LEU A 199 -2.46 -6.78 6.52
C LEU A 199 -2.29 -5.30 6.16
N VAL A 200 -1.05 -4.84 5.96
CA VAL A 200 -0.75 -3.45 5.58
C VAL A 200 -1.41 -3.10 4.26
N ARG A 201 -1.25 -3.93 3.23
CA ARG A 201 -1.85 -3.67 1.91
C ARG A 201 -3.36 -3.71 1.91
N LYS A 202 -3.97 -4.64 2.65
CA LYS A 202 -5.43 -4.66 2.88
C LYS A 202 -5.89 -3.37 3.55
N GLY A 203 -5.20 -2.96 4.61
CA GLY A 203 -5.50 -1.74 5.35
C GLY A 203 -5.40 -0.47 4.50
N CYS A 204 -4.33 -0.34 3.70
CA CYS A 204 -4.18 0.73 2.71
C CYS A 204 -5.32 0.71 1.69
N ALA A 205 -5.66 -0.46 1.15
CA ALA A 205 -6.70 -0.57 0.12
C ALA A 205 -8.09 -0.19 0.64
N LEU A 206 -8.47 -0.67 1.83
CA LEU A 206 -9.73 -0.30 2.47
C LEU A 206 -9.78 1.18 2.84
N SER A 207 -8.66 1.75 3.31
CA SER A 207 -8.57 3.18 3.60
C SER A 207 -8.79 4.04 2.36
N GLU A 208 -8.17 3.66 1.24
CA GLU A 208 -8.36 4.36 -0.05
C GLU A 208 -9.81 4.24 -0.54
N LEU A 209 -10.42 3.04 -0.48
CA LEU A 209 -11.82 2.84 -0.84
C LEU A 209 -12.77 3.65 0.06
N TYR A 210 -12.47 3.74 1.36
CA TYR A 210 -13.25 4.54 2.30
C TYR A 210 -13.21 6.04 1.95
N ILE A 211 -12.03 6.57 1.65
CA ILE A 211 -11.88 7.97 1.23
C ILE A 211 -12.65 8.21 -0.09
N MET A 212 -12.53 7.31 -1.07
CA MET A 212 -13.28 7.43 -2.33
C MET A 212 -14.79 7.43 -2.12
N LEU A 213 -15.30 6.65 -1.17
CA LEU A 213 -16.72 6.66 -0.82
C LEU A 213 -17.13 7.99 -0.18
N GLN A 214 -16.29 8.57 0.68
CA GLN A 214 -16.57 9.87 1.31
C GLN A 214 -16.56 11.01 0.30
N ASP A 215 -15.57 11.07 -0.58
CA ASP A 215 -15.45 12.11 -1.61
C ASP A 215 -16.64 12.11 -2.58
N ASN A 216 -17.24 10.93 -2.81
CA ASN A 216 -18.40 10.75 -3.69
C ASN A 216 -19.76 10.98 -2.98
N GLN A 217 -19.80 11.27 -1.68
CA GLN A 217 -21.06 11.59 -0.98
C GLN A 217 -21.62 12.94 -1.47
N GLY A 218 -22.47 12.89 -2.51
CA GLY A 218 -23.13 14.05 -3.09
C GLY A 218 -23.29 14.04 -4.62
N HIS A 219 -22.73 13.05 -5.33
CA HIS A 219 -22.86 12.88 -6.79
C HIS A 219 -23.61 11.57 -7.11
N ASN A 220 -24.37 11.52 -8.22
CA ASN A 220 -25.06 10.30 -8.69
C ASN A 220 -24.09 9.11 -8.93
N GLU A 221 -22.78 9.36 -9.03
CA GLU A 221 -21.72 8.34 -9.11
C GLU A 221 -21.52 7.53 -7.82
N SER A 222 -22.06 7.99 -6.68
CA SER A 222 -22.06 7.22 -5.43
C SER A 222 -22.70 5.85 -5.62
N ASP A 223 -23.73 5.76 -6.46
CA ASP A 223 -24.48 4.52 -6.69
C ASP A 223 -23.68 3.48 -7.48
N GLU A 224 -22.80 3.88 -8.40
CA GLU A 224 -21.97 2.95 -9.18
C GLU A 224 -20.81 2.39 -8.33
N LEU A 225 -20.08 3.22 -7.60
CA LEU A 225 -19.03 2.73 -6.70
C LEU A 225 -19.62 1.87 -5.58
N PHE A 226 -20.73 2.30 -4.99
CA PHE A 226 -21.42 1.56 -3.94
C PHE A 226 -21.94 0.20 -4.44
N SER A 227 -22.55 0.14 -5.63
CA SER A 227 -23.00 -1.13 -6.23
C SER A 227 -21.84 -2.07 -6.55
N VAL A 228 -20.77 -1.56 -7.17
CA VAL A 228 -19.56 -2.35 -7.49
C VAL A 228 -18.93 -2.98 -6.23
N LEU A 229 -18.96 -2.25 -5.11
CA LEU A 229 -18.47 -2.74 -3.81
C LEU A 229 -19.46 -3.69 -3.14
N ALA A 230 -20.77 -3.42 -3.23
CA ALA A 230 -21.82 -4.29 -2.73
C ALA A 230 -21.82 -5.67 -3.42
N ASP A 231 -21.63 -5.70 -4.74
CA ASP A 231 -21.46 -6.93 -5.53
C ASP A 231 -20.22 -7.73 -5.10
N ALA A 232 -19.20 -7.05 -4.59
CA ALA A 232 -17.99 -7.64 -4.02
C ALA A 232 -18.15 -8.08 -2.55
N GLN A 233 -19.31 -7.81 -1.93
CA GLN A 233 -19.54 -7.89 -0.49
C GLN A 233 -18.48 -7.14 0.33
N LEU A 234 -17.98 -6.02 -0.20
CA LEU A 234 -16.93 -5.22 0.41
C LEU A 234 -17.51 -3.90 0.92
N SER A 235 -17.46 -3.68 2.23
CA SER A 235 -17.96 -2.45 2.86
C SER A 235 -16.90 -1.88 3.81
N PRO A 236 -15.95 -1.08 3.30
CA PRO A 236 -14.89 -0.54 4.14
C PRO A 236 -15.51 0.35 5.23
N SER A 237 -15.22 0.02 6.48
CA SER A 237 -15.68 0.77 7.65
C SER A 237 -14.51 1.22 8.50
N LEU A 238 -14.69 2.31 9.27
CA LEU A 238 -13.67 2.78 10.19
C LEU A 238 -13.28 1.71 11.22
N ASP A 239 -14.26 0.94 11.70
CA ASP A 239 -14.04 -0.12 12.69
C ASP A 239 -13.18 -1.27 12.12
N GLU A 240 -13.41 -1.65 10.85
CA GLU A 240 -12.60 -2.66 10.18
C GLU A 240 -11.16 -2.19 9.96
N ILE A 241 -10.98 -0.95 9.50
CA ILE A 241 -9.65 -0.37 9.26
C ILE A 241 -8.89 -0.25 10.60
N ASP A 242 -9.57 0.14 11.67
CA ASP A 242 -8.98 0.24 13.01
C ASP A 242 -8.66 -1.15 13.61
N ALA A 243 -9.50 -2.16 13.35
CA ALA A 243 -9.20 -3.55 13.71
C ALA A 243 -7.95 -4.08 12.98
N LEU A 244 -7.81 -3.79 11.68
CA LEU A 244 -6.61 -4.16 10.92
C LEU A 244 -5.35 -3.48 11.46
N MET A 245 -5.44 -2.20 11.84
CA MET A 245 -4.30 -1.52 12.45
C MET A 245 -3.90 -2.20 13.77
N ARG A 246 -4.87 -2.56 14.62
CA ARG A 246 -4.59 -3.33 15.84
C ARG A 246 -3.91 -4.67 15.54
N ASP A 247 -4.31 -5.35 14.47
CA ASP A 247 -3.70 -6.62 14.06
C ASP A 247 -2.25 -6.43 13.57
N VAL A 248 -1.98 -5.39 12.77
CA VAL A 248 -0.63 -5.02 12.33
C VAL A 248 0.30 -4.75 13.53
N LEU A 249 -0.20 -4.01 14.53
CA LEU A 249 0.56 -3.64 15.72
C LEU A 249 0.91 -4.83 16.63
N LYS A 250 0.32 -6.01 16.42
CA LYS A 250 0.75 -7.24 17.10
C LYS A 250 2.11 -7.75 16.60
N PHE A 251 2.52 -7.35 15.39
CA PHE A 251 3.70 -7.90 14.71
C PHE A 251 4.80 -6.88 14.46
N ALA A 252 4.47 -5.60 14.28
CA ALA A 252 5.44 -4.53 14.03
C ALA A 252 4.95 -3.18 14.58
N GLU A 253 5.88 -2.26 14.83
CA GLU A 253 5.56 -0.92 15.32
C GLU A 253 4.97 -0.04 14.22
N ALA A 254 4.16 0.96 14.61
CA ALA A 254 3.51 1.87 13.67
C ALA A 254 4.48 2.68 12.80
N THR A 255 5.71 2.87 13.25
CA THR A 255 6.77 3.62 12.55
C THR A 255 7.71 2.75 11.73
N ASP A 256 7.54 1.42 11.75
CA ASP A 256 8.33 0.52 10.91
C ASP A 256 8.14 0.89 9.43
N SER A 257 9.22 0.85 8.64
CA SER A 257 9.19 1.27 7.23
C SER A 257 8.19 0.49 6.37
N LYS A 258 7.86 -0.76 6.75
CA LYS A 258 6.84 -1.57 6.08
C LYS A 258 5.42 -1.24 6.51
N VAL A 259 5.23 -0.54 7.62
CA VAL A 259 3.92 -0.26 8.24
C VAL A 259 3.53 1.20 8.13
N ILE A 260 4.51 2.12 8.13
CA ILE A 260 4.30 3.56 8.27
C ILE A 260 3.33 4.15 7.25
N GLN A 261 3.31 3.62 6.02
CA GLN A 261 2.37 4.03 4.99
C GLN A 261 0.92 3.80 5.40
N PHE A 262 0.61 2.62 5.97
CA PHE A 262 -0.73 2.33 6.48
C PHE A 262 -1.03 3.15 7.74
N SER A 263 -0.05 3.36 8.64
CA SER A 263 -0.20 4.22 9.82
C SER A 263 -0.61 5.66 9.47
N ILE A 264 -0.04 6.21 8.39
CA ILE A 264 -0.39 7.52 7.87
C ILE A 264 -1.84 7.50 7.38
N LEU A 265 -2.20 6.55 6.51
CA LEU A 265 -3.56 6.45 5.95
C LEU A 265 -4.62 6.24 7.02
N HIS A 266 -4.38 5.34 7.98
CA HIS A 266 -5.27 5.09 9.12
C HIS A 266 -5.49 6.35 9.95
N ALA A 267 -4.43 7.13 10.21
CA ALA A 267 -4.56 8.40 10.91
C ALA A 267 -5.36 9.44 10.11
N LEU A 268 -5.19 9.49 8.79
CA LEU A 268 -5.94 10.41 7.92
C LEU A 268 -7.43 10.06 7.85
N VAL A 269 -7.76 8.78 7.67
CA VAL A 269 -9.14 8.28 7.60
C VAL A 269 -9.91 8.53 8.90
N LEU A 270 -9.23 8.48 10.05
CA LEU A 270 -9.80 8.82 11.35
C LEU A 270 -9.84 10.34 11.64
N GLY A 271 -9.36 11.19 10.73
CA GLY A 271 -9.27 12.64 10.94
C GLY A 271 -8.19 13.07 11.95
N HIS A 272 -7.28 12.17 12.34
CA HIS A 272 -6.19 12.42 13.29
C HIS A 272 -4.97 13.08 12.61
N HIS A 273 -5.15 14.28 12.05
CA HIS A 273 -4.12 14.95 11.24
C HIS A 273 -2.80 15.20 11.97
N GLY A 274 -2.82 15.45 13.29
CA GLY A 274 -1.59 15.60 14.09
C GLY A 274 -0.78 14.30 14.17
N ARG A 275 -1.47 13.15 14.27
CA ARG A 275 -0.82 11.83 14.28
C ARG A 275 -0.28 11.48 12.89
N ALA A 276 -1.06 11.77 11.84
CA ALA A 276 -0.62 11.59 10.45
C ALA A 276 0.65 12.41 10.18
N LEU A 277 0.68 13.67 10.61
CA LEU A 277 1.84 14.54 10.45
C LEU A 277 3.10 13.99 11.15
N ARG A 278 2.95 13.47 12.38
CA ARG A 278 4.07 12.84 13.09
C ARG A 278 4.66 11.65 12.32
N PHE A 279 3.81 10.82 11.73
CA PHE A 279 4.29 9.70 10.91
C PHE A 279 4.95 10.17 9.61
N MET A 280 4.36 11.16 8.93
CA MET A 280 4.96 11.71 7.71
C MET A 280 6.33 12.36 7.98
N GLN A 281 6.48 13.10 9.09
CA GLN A 281 7.77 13.67 9.50
C GLN A 281 8.80 12.58 9.84
N ARG A 282 8.37 11.47 10.46
CA ARG A 282 9.23 10.32 10.70
C ARG A 282 9.70 9.69 9.38
N GLN A 283 8.78 9.49 8.43
CA GLN A 283 9.12 9.00 7.09
C GLN A 283 10.11 9.93 6.37
N GLN A 284 9.94 11.25 6.49
CA GLN A 284 10.86 12.25 5.94
C GLN A 284 12.28 12.20 6.53
N SER A 285 12.43 11.75 7.77
CA SER A 285 13.76 11.66 8.41
C SER A 285 14.58 10.46 7.94
N GLU A 286 13.91 9.42 7.43
CA GLU A 286 14.53 8.16 7.03
C GLU A 286 14.72 8.06 5.50
N ASP A 287 13.84 8.70 4.71
CA ASP A 287 13.87 8.70 3.24
C ASP A 287 14.15 10.08 2.61
N ARG A 288 14.45 10.08 1.31
CA ARG A 288 14.59 11.31 0.52
C ARG A 288 13.26 12.07 0.45
N LEU A 289 13.29 13.37 0.76
CA LEU A 289 12.13 14.26 0.70
C LEU A 289 11.46 14.23 -0.68
N THR A 290 10.24 13.70 -0.76
CA THR A 290 9.41 13.73 -1.98
C THR A 290 8.37 14.85 -1.92
N ARG A 291 8.08 15.44 -3.08
CA ARG A 291 7.09 16.52 -3.21
C ARG A 291 5.68 16.06 -2.81
N GLU A 292 5.34 14.82 -3.09
CA GLU A 292 4.04 14.22 -2.74
C GLU A 292 3.85 14.07 -1.23
N LEU A 293 4.90 13.62 -0.52
CA LEU A 293 4.85 13.50 0.94
C LEU A 293 4.67 14.88 1.59
N GLU A 294 5.33 15.89 1.05
CA GLU A 294 5.14 17.25 1.52
C GLU A 294 3.74 17.79 1.23
N GLU A 295 3.17 17.55 0.05
CA GLU A 295 1.80 17.97 -0.25
C GLU A 295 0.80 17.37 0.76
N LYS A 296 1.01 16.11 1.16
CA LYS A 296 0.22 15.46 2.22
C LYS A 296 0.44 16.12 3.60
N CYS A 297 1.67 16.47 3.97
CA CYS A 297 1.96 17.25 5.17
C CYS A 297 1.25 18.61 5.14
N LEU A 298 1.27 19.28 3.98
CA LEU A 298 0.70 20.59 3.77
C LEU A 298 -0.83 20.58 3.89
N ASN A 299 -1.48 19.55 3.34
CA ASN A 299 -2.91 19.30 3.58
C ASN A 299 -3.21 19.08 5.07
N SER A 300 -2.37 18.32 5.79
CA SER A 300 -2.56 18.12 7.22
C SER A 300 -2.37 19.41 8.03
N TYR A 301 -1.42 20.27 7.68
CA TYR A 301 -1.27 21.60 8.29
C TYR A 301 -2.50 22.48 8.07
N ARG A 302 -3.12 22.43 6.88
CA ARG A 302 -4.36 23.16 6.58
C ARG A 302 -5.51 22.66 7.45
N MET A 303 -5.69 21.34 7.56
CA MET A 303 -6.74 20.74 8.41
C MET A 303 -6.56 21.07 9.90
N LEU A 304 -5.31 21.26 10.35
CA LEU A 304 -4.98 21.69 11.72
C LEU A 304 -5.06 23.22 11.92
N GLY A 305 -5.28 24.01 10.86
CA GLY A 305 -5.30 25.47 10.92
C GLY A 305 -3.91 26.13 11.08
N TRP A 306 -2.82 25.41 10.83
CA TRP A 306 -1.45 25.90 11.02
C TRP A 306 -0.97 26.71 9.81
N SER A 307 -1.60 27.88 9.61
CA SER A 307 -1.36 28.76 8.45
C SER A 307 0.09 29.22 8.30
N HIS A 308 0.81 29.41 9.41
CA HIS A 308 2.23 29.75 9.40
C HIS A 308 3.08 28.65 8.75
N SER A 309 2.80 27.38 9.06
CA SER A 309 3.50 26.22 8.52
C SER A 309 3.19 26.06 7.03
N VAL A 310 1.91 26.15 6.66
CA VAL A 310 1.46 26.15 5.25
C VAL A 310 2.22 27.19 4.43
N ARG A 311 2.23 28.45 4.89
CA ARG A 311 2.93 29.55 4.22
C ARG A 311 4.43 29.28 4.08
N HIS A 312 5.08 28.81 5.14
CA HIS A 312 6.52 28.51 5.11
C HIS A 312 6.88 27.44 4.07
N PHE A 313 6.11 26.35 4.02
CA PHE A 313 6.37 25.28 3.05
C PHE A 313 6.06 25.72 1.61
N GLU A 314 4.96 26.45 1.38
CA GLU A 314 4.62 26.97 0.04
C GLU A 314 5.68 27.97 -0.46
N GLN A 315 6.14 28.89 0.38
CA GLN A 315 7.15 29.88 0.01
C GLN A 315 8.53 29.26 -0.23
N SER A 316 8.86 28.17 0.47
CA SER A 316 10.14 27.47 0.29
C SER A 316 10.10 26.41 -0.82
N ALA A 317 8.92 26.09 -1.37
CA ALA A 317 8.77 25.08 -2.41
C ALA A 317 9.57 25.38 -3.70
N PRO A 318 9.63 26.62 -4.23
CA PRO A 318 10.44 26.93 -5.42
C PRO A 318 11.94 26.71 -5.21
N VAL A 319 12.42 26.90 -3.97
CA VAL A 319 13.83 26.68 -3.60
C VAL A 319 14.13 25.19 -3.48
N ARG A 320 13.20 24.42 -2.92
CA ARG A 320 13.38 22.97 -2.69
C ARG A 320 13.09 22.12 -3.94
N TYR A 321 12.22 22.61 -4.82
CA TYR A 321 11.87 21.98 -6.10
C TYR A 321 11.99 22.98 -7.25
N PRO A 322 13.23 23.39 -7.60
CA PRO A 322 13.43 24.32 -8.70
C PRO A 322 13.06 23.67 -10.04
N VAL A 323 12.51 24.46 -10.96
CA VAL A 323 12.08 23.98 -12.30
C VAL A 323 13.28 23.63 -13.19
N SER A 324 14.40 24.32 -12.98
CA SER A 324 15.67 24.08 -13.66
C SER A 324 16.82 24.28 -12.69
N TYR A 325 17.98 23.73 -13.03
CA TYR A 325 19.20 24.03 -12.28
C TYR A 325 19.51 25.53 -12.33
N HIS A 326 20.13 26.03 -11.26
CA HIS A 326 20.58 27.41 -11.24
C HIS A 326 21.67 27.59 -12.32
N PRO A 327 21.62 28.67 -13.13
CA PRO A 327 22.69 28.98 -14.07
C PRO A 327 24.03 29.14 -13.32
N PHE A 328 25.13 28.76 -13.99
CA PHE A 328 26.49 28.85 -13.45
C PHE A 328 27.04 30.27 -13.50
#